data_AF-A0A921FNG8-F1
#
_entry.id   AF-A0A921FNG8-F1
#
_cell.length_a   1.000
_cell.length_b   1.000
_cell.length_c   1.000
_cell.angle_alpha   90.00
_cell.angle_beta   90.00
_cell.angle_gamma   90.00
#
_symmetry.space_group_name_H-M   'P 1'
#
loop_
_entity.id
_entity.type
_entity.pdbx_description
1 polymer ?
#
loop_
_entity_poly.entity_id
_entity_poly.type
_entity_poly.pdbx_seq_one_letter_code
_entity_poly.pdbx_strand_id
1 'polypeptide(L)'
;SEVKLVLTPAWTTDWMSDDGKRKLEEYGIAPPSGKAAVNGPIMIQMAVKCPQCHSLNTREVTRFGSTACKALYTCNDCLEPFDYFKVH
;
A
#
# COMPACT_ATOMS: atom_id res chain seq x y z
N SER A 1 29.09 -1.73 -5.42
CA SER A 1 27.98 -0.75 -5.49
C SER A 1 28.17 0.27 -4.39
N GLU A 2 28.19 1.56 -4.72
CA GLU A 2 28.26 2.66 -3.75
C GLU A 2 26.83 3.01 -3.28
N VAL A 3 26.62 3.17 -1.98
CA VAL A 3 25.32 3.53 -1.40
C VAL A 3 25.33 5.01 -1.02
N LYS A 4 24.37 5.77 -1.56
CA LYS A 4 24.19 7.19 -1.24
C LYS A 4 23.14 7.36 -0.15
N LEU A 5 23.53 7.97 0.97
CA LEU A 5 22.59 8.36 2.03
C LEU A 5 21.94 9.70 1.65
N VAL A 6 20.61 9.74 1.65
CA VAL A 6 19.82 10.94 1.38
C VAL A 6 18.82 11.10 2.52
N LEU A 7 18.89 12.24 3.22
CA LEU A 7 17.98 12.57 4.33
C LEU A 7 16.83 13.50 3.90
N THR A 8 17.01 14.22 2.80
CA THR A 8 16.04 15.17 2.25
C THR A 8 16.03 15.08 0.72
N PRO A 9 14.84 15.04 0.08
CA PRO A 9 13.51 14.96 0.69
C PRO A 9 13.26 13.61 1.39
N ALA A 10 12.29 13.59 2.30
CA ALA A 10 11.87 12.35 2.96
C ALA A 10 11.43 11.31 1.92
N TRP A 11 11.65 10.04 2.23
CA TRP A 11 11.22 8.95 1.36
C TRP A 11 9.70 8.95 1.16
N THR A 12 9.25 8.70 -0.06
CA THR A 12 7.84 8.56 -0.41
C THR A 12 7.57 7.33 -1.28
N THR A 13 6.40 6.74 -1.06
CA THR A 13 5.81 5.68 -1.90
C THR A 13 5.62 6.11 -3.36
N ASP A 14 5.56 7.41 -3.65
CA ASP A 14 5.50 7.93 -5.02
C ASP A 14 6.72 7.55 -5.86
N TRP A 15 7.86 7.24 -5.23
CA TRP A 15 9.09 6.82 -5.91
C TRP A 15 9.12 5.32 -6.26
N MET A 16 8.12 4.56 -5.84
CA MET A 16 8.03 3.14 -6.20
C MET A 16 7.69 3.00 -7.69
N SER A 17 8.50 2.22 -8.41
CA SER A 17 8.24 1.92 -9.82
C SER A 17 6.97 1.08 -10.01
N ASP A 18 6.36 1.18 -11.19
CA ASP A 18 5.18 0.37 -11.53
C ASP A 18 5.50 -1.12 -11.52
N ASP A 19 6.71 -1.52 -11.94
CA ASP A 19 7.19 -2.90 -11.82
C ASP A 19 7.27 -3.37 -10.36
N GLY A 20 7.71 -2.50 -9.44
CA GLY A 20 7.72 -2.78 -8.01
C GLY A 20 6.31 -2.96 -7.44
N LYS A 21 5.37 -2.10 -7.85
CA LYS A 21 3.95 -2.21 -7.45
C LYS A 21 3.32 -3.49 -7.98
N ARG A 22 3.59 -3.86 -9.24
CA ARG A 22 3.13 -5.12 -9.85
C ARG A 22 3.65 -6.33 -9.09
N LYS A 23 4.95 -6.37 -8.76
CA LYS A 23 5.55 -7.46 -7.99
C LYS A 23 4.96 -7.61 -6.59
N LEU A 24 4.55 -6.51 -5.95
CA LEU A 24 3.83 -6.57 -4.68
C LEU A 24 2.47 -7.27 -4.85
N GLU A 25 1.68 -6.86 -5.85
CA GLU A 25 0.38 -7.47 -6.14
C GLU A 25 0.52 -8.96 -6.46
N GLU A 26 1.50 -9.35 -7.29
CA GLU A 26 1.83 -10.75 -7.60
C GLU A 26 2.25 -11.56 -6.38
N TYR A 27 2.88 -10.93 -5.39
CA TYR A 27 3.23 -11.55 -4.12
C TYR A 27 2.05 -11.62 -3.15
N GLY A 28 0.88 -11.07 -3.50
CA GLY A 28 -0.30 -11.04 -2.63
C GLY A 28 -0.32 -9.87 -1.65
N ILE A 29 0.49 -8.83 -1.85
CA ILE A 29 0.47 -7.58 -1.09
C ILE A 29 -0.20 -6.50 -1.93
N ALA A 30 -1.25 -5.86 -1.40
CA ALA A 30 -1.85 -4.72 -2.07
C ALA A 30 -0.84 -3.55 -2.13
N PRO A 31 -0.44 -3.06 -3.31
CA PRO A 31 0.45 -1.91 -3.45
C PRO A 31 -0.21 -0.63 -2.93
N PRO A 32 0.55 0.44 -2.63
CA PRO A 32 -0.02 1.71 -2.17
C PRO A 32 -1.00 2.27 -3.20
N SER A 33 -2.22 2.62 -2.76
CA SER A 33 -3.26 3.17 -3.63
C SER A 33 -3.27 4.70 -3.55
N GLY A 34 -2.91 5.35 -4.66
CA GLY A 34 -2.86 6.80 -4.77
C GLY A 34 -1.45 7.38 -4.64
N LYS A 35 -1.38 8.69 -4.39
CA LYS A 35 -0.13 9.43 -4.19
C LYS A 35 0.04 9.82 -2.73
N ALA A 36 1.28 9.88 -2.28
CA ALA A 36 1.64 10.52 -1.02
C ALA A 36 1.10 11.95 -1.02
N ALA A 37 0.17 12.22 -0.10
CA ALA A 37 -0.64 13.43 0.03
C ALA A 37 -0.27 14.60 -0.92
N VAL A 38 -1.13 14.86 -1.91
CA VAL A 38 -1.21 16.20 -2.49
C VAL A 38 -1.69 17.10 -1.36
N ASN A 39 -1.04 18.25 -1.12
CA ASN A 39 -1.35 19.24 -0.07
C ASN A 39 -2.77 19.83 -0.19
N GLY A 40 -3.79 19.01 -0.04
CA GLY A 40 -5.20 19.35 -0.05
C GLY A 40 -5.77 19.36 1.37
N PRO A 41 -6.75 20.22 1.66
CA PRO A 41 -7.33 20.33 3.01
C PRO A 41 -8.11 19.08 3.45
N ILE A 42 -8.39 18.16 2.53
CA ILE A 42 -9.22 16.98 2.77
C ILE A 42 -8.47 15.74 2.29
N MET A 43 -8.17 14.83 3.21
CA MET A 43 -7.58 13.53 2.91
C MET A 43 -8.69 12.56 2.49
N ILE A 44 -8.59 12.01 1.28
CA ILE A 44 -9.52 10.99 0.78
C ILE A 44 -8.80 9.65 0.79
N GLN A 45 -9.31 8.69 1.57
CA GLN A 45 -8.80 7.33 1.56
C GLN A 45 -9.51 6.54 0.45
N MET A 46 -8.74 6.03 -0.51
CA MET A 46 -9.25 5.14 -1.54
C MET A 46 -9.45 3.72 -1.00
N ALA A 47 -10.42 2.99 -1.56
CA ALA A 47 -10.58 1.57 -1.27
C ALA A 47 -9.30 0.79 -1.64
N VAL A 48 -8.97 -0.23 -0.83
CA VAL A 48 -7.82 -1.10 -1.08
C VAL A 48 -8.30 -2.31 -1.87
N LYS A 49 -7.73 -2.51 -3.06
CA LYS A 49 -8.07 -3.64 -3.93
C LYS A 49 -7.47 -4.93 -3.39
N CYS A 50 -8.29 -5.97 -3.28
CA CYS A 50 -7.83 -7.30 -2.91
C CYS A 50 -6.88 -7.85 -4.00
N PRO A 51 -5.67 -8.30 -3.65
CA PRO A 51 -4.72 -8.82 -4.64
C PRO A 51 -5.11 -10.21 -5.15
N GLN A 52 -6.02 -10.93 -4.46
CA GLN A 52 -6.45 -12.28 -4.82
C GLN A 52 -7.63 -12.30 -5.80
N CYS A 53 -8.71 -11.58 -5.48
CA CYS A 53 -9.94 -11.58 -6.28
C CYS A 53 -10.26 -10.23 -6.93
N HIS A 54 -9.41 -9.22 -6.74
CA HIS A 54 -9.55 -7.88 -7.31
C HIS A 54 -10.78 -7.07 -6.84
N SER A 55 -11.52 -7.58 -5.84
CA SER A 55 -12.61 -6.83 -5.21
C SER A 55 -12.11 -5.60 -4.45
N LEU A 56 -12.94 -4.55 -4.43
CA LEU A 56 -12.78 -3.38 -3.57
C LEU A 56 -13.53 -3.50 -2.23
N ASN A 57 -14.29 -4.58 -2.03
CA ASN A 57 -15.03 -4.87 -0.80
C ASN A 57 -14.08 -5.43 0.27
N THR A 58 -13.20 -4.57 0.78
CA THR A 58 -12.18 -4.93 1.76
C THR A 58 -12.34 -4.10 3.02
N ARG A 59 -11.93 -4.67 4.15
CA ARG A 59 -11.92 -3.98 5.45
C ARG A 59 -10.55 -4.03 6.08
N GLU A 60 -10.14 -2.91 6.68
CA GLU A 60 -8.95 -2.87 7.53
C GLU A 60 -9.22 -3.66 8.81
N VAL A 61 -8.30 -4.56 9.16
CA VAL A 61 -8.31 -5.30 10.42
C VAL A 61 -7.45 -4.59 11.45
N THR A 62 -6.25 -4.17 11.05
CA THR A 62 -5.33 -3.40 11.88
C THR A 62 -4.48 -2.48 11.02
N ARG A 63 -4.22 -1.28 11.54
CA ARG A 63 -3.36 -0.27 10.92
C ARG A 63 -1.88 -0.70 10.81
N PHE A 64 -1.49 -1.74 11.56
CA PHE A 64 -0.15 -2.30 11.60
C PHE A 64 -0.21 -3.81 11.35
N GLY A 65 0.30 -4.23 10.19
CA GLY A 65 0.39 -5.62 9.76
C GLY A 65 1.77 -6.22 10.04
N SER A 66 2.33 -6.93 9.06
CA SER A 66 3.65 -7.59 9.20
C SER A 66 4.82 -6.62 9.41
N THR A 67 4.68 -5.36 8.99
CA THR A 67 5.66 -4.29 9.22
C THR A 67 4.94 -2.97 9.50
N ALA A 68 5.65 -1.99 10.06
CA ALA A 68 5.08 -0.67 10.36
C ALA A 68 4.54 0.07 9.11
N CYS A 69 5.13 -0.17 7.93
CA CYS A 69 4.66 0.39 6.67
C CYS A 69 3.45 -0.34 6.07
N LYS A 70 3.03 -1.47 6.64
CA LYS A 70 1.89 -2.26 6.16
C LYS A 70 0.70 -2.22 7.13
N ALA A 71 -0.51 -2.31 6.60
CA ALA A 71 -1.73 -2.54 7.33
C ALA A 71 -2.33 -3.90 6.93
N LEU A 72 -3.02 -4.58 7.83
CA LEU A 72 -3.66 -5.86 7.55
C LEU A 72 -5.11 -5.63 7.14
N TYR A 73 -5.51 -6.24 6.03
CA TYR A 73 -6.87 -6.18 5.49
C TYR A 73 -7.45 -7.59 5.35
N THR A 74 -8.78 -7.67 5.24
CA THR A 74 -9.50 -8.87 4.83
C THR A 74 -10.49 -8.51 3.72
N CYS A 75 -10.57 -9.35 2.68
CA CYS A 75 -11.58 -9.21 1.64
C CYS A 75 -12.91 -9.82 2.10
N ASN A 76 -14.03 -9.12 1.93
CA ASN A 76 -15.34 -9.65 2.29
C ASN A 76 -15.92 -10.59 1.21
N ASP A 77 -15.39 -10.56 -0.02
CA ASP A 77 -15.88 -11.38 -1.12
C ASP A 77 -15.18 -12.75 -1.19
N CYS A 78 -13.85 -12.78 -1.08
CA CYS A 78 -13.07 -14.02 -1.11
C CYS A 78 -12.56 -14.47 0.27
N LEU A 79 -12.80 -13.69 1.33
CA LEU A 79 -12.44 -14.00 2.73
C LEU A 79 -10.93 -14.08 3.03
N GLU A 80 -10.07 -13.86 2.04
CA GLU A 80 -8.62 -13.90 2.22
C GLU A 80 -8.08 -12.67 2.97
N PRO A 81 -7.21 -12.86 3.98
CA PRO A 81 -6.44 -11.79 4.58
C PRO A 81 -5.24 -11.41 3.70
N PHE A 82 -4.87 -10.13 3.68
CA PHE A 82 -3.71 -9.65 2.93
C PHE A 82 -3.10 -8.38 3.54
N ASP A 83 -1.81 -8.17 3.30
CA ASP A 83 -1.12 -6.93 3.66
C ASP A 83 -1.38 -5.84 2.61
N TYR A 84 -1.60 -4.62 3.07
CA TYR A 84 -1.64 -3.39 2.28
C TYR A 84 -0.43 -2.52 2.61
N PHE A 85 0.36 -2.14 1.60
CA PHE A 85 1.47 -1.22 1.78
C PHE A 85 0.93 0.22 1.84
N LYS A 86 1.04 0.88 3.00
CA LYS A 86 0.44 2.20 3.23
C LYS A 86 1.17 3.28 2.42
N VAL A 87 0.41 4.25 1.93
CA VAL A 87 0.92 5.47 1.31
C VAL A 87 1.68 6.31 2.35
N HIS A 88 2.89 6.73 1.99
CA HIS A 88 3.74 7.67 2.73
C HIS A 88 4.44 8.63 1.77
#